data_AF-A0A8T4T1E4-F1
#
_entry.id   AF-A0A8T4T1E4-F1
#
_cell.length_a   1.000
_cell.length_b   1.000
_cell.length_c   1.000
_cell.angle_alpha   90.00
_cell.angle_beta   90.00
_cell.angle_gamma   90.00
#
_symmetry.space_group_name_H-M   'P 1'
#
loop_
_entity.id
_entity.type
_entity.pdbx_description
1 polymer ?
#
loop_
_entity_poly.entity_id
_entity_poly.type
_entity_poly.pdbx_seq_one_letter_code
_entity_poly.pdbx_strand_id
1 'polypeptide(L)'
;MLDNNKKGIELSMNVVVIAILVILVLIFVALFFTGGFTGLIAKLKALVQGSSIEIGVVQSTCNGYCNNFDLVTGASSKETIWNEYCDVKRDIDLNSNGKIDPGEKKSCDEFTTCGSIDCNNPP
;
A
#
# COMPACT_ATOMS: atom_id res chain seq x y z
N MET A 1 49.35 14.47 -38.39
CA MET A 1 48.83 13.19 -38.92
C MET A 1 48.94 12.20 -37.78
N LEU A 2 47.97 12.21 -36.85
CA LEU A 2 46.82 11.29 -36.82
C LEU A 2 47.27 9.84 -37.02
N ASP A 3 47.45 9.11 -35.92
CA ASP A 3 47.01 7.72 -35.84
C ASP A 3 46.77 7.29 -34.38
N ASN A 4 45.52 7.50 -33.98
CA ASN A 4 44.69 6.59 -33.19
C ASN A 4 45.39 5.66 -32.19
N ASN A 5 45.47 6.15 -30.95
CA ASN A 5 45.70 5.38 -29.72
C ASN A 5 44.57 4.33 -29.53
N LYS A 6 44.59 3.22 -30.27
CA LYS A 6 43.81 2.03 -29.93
C LYS A 6 44.49 1.34 -28.75
N LYS A 7 44.19 1.81 -27.54
CA LYS A 7 44.39 1.03 -26.32
C LYS A 7 43.41 -0.13 -26.36
N GLY A 8 43.79 -1.22 -27.03
CA GLY A 8 43.14 -2.51 -26.88
C GLY A 8 43.31 -2.90 -25.41
N ILE A 9 42.26 -2.70 -24.62
CA ILE A 9 42.20 -3.28 -23.28
C ILE A 9 42.12 -4.78 -23.53
N GLU A 10 43.23 -5.49 -23.35
CA GLU A 10 43.24 -6.93 -23.23
C GLU A 10 42.45 -7.26 -21.96
N LEU A 11 41.14 -7.44 -22.14
CA LEU A 11 40.27 -7.94 -21.09
C LEU A 11 40.77 -9.33 -20.74
N SER A 12 41.37 -9.46 -19.55
CA SER A 12 41.73 -10.75 -18.98
C SER A 12 40.53 -11.69 -19.08
N MET A 13 40.76 -12.94 -19.50
CA MET A 13 39.70 -13.94 -19.69
C MET A 13 38.75 -14.04 -18.48
N ASN A 14 39.28 -13.79 -17.28
CA ASN A 14 38.51 -13.74 -16.04
C ASN A 14 37.46 -12.63 -16.02
N VAL A 15 37.75 -11.45 -16.59
CA VAL A 15 36.81 -10.32 -16.65
C VAL A 15 35.63 -10.64 -17.56
N VAL A 16 35.89 -11.33 -18.67
CA VAL A 16 34.84 -11.79 -19.60
C VAL A 16 33.90 -12.78 -18.91
N VAL A 17 34.46 -13.74 -18.16
CA VAL A 17 33.68 -14.71 -17.38
C VAL A 17 32.83 -14.02 -16.31
N ILE A 18 33.41 -13.09 -15.55
CA ILE A 18 32.69 -12.34 -14.52
C ILE A 18 31.56 -11.51 -15.13
N ALA A 19 31.80 -10.85 -16.27
CA ALA A 19 30.78 -10.05 -16.95
C ALA A 19 29.56 -10.89 -17.35
N ILE A 20 29.78 -12.11 -17.87
CA ILE A 20 28.69 -13.03 -18.23
C ILE A 20 27.90 -13.46 -16.99
N LEU A 21 28.59 -13.82 -15.90
CA LEU A 21 27.93 -14.22 -14.65
C LEU A 21 27.07 -13.10 -14.08
N VAL A 22 27.56 -11.86 -14.08
CA VAL A 22 26.80 -10.69 -13.61
C VAL A 22 25.55 -10.48 -14.46
N ILE A 23 25.66 -10.57 -15.79
CA ILE A 23 24.50 -10.44 -16.70
C ILE A 23 23.47 -11.54 -16.42
N LEU A 24 23.89 -12.79 -16.23
CA LEU A 24 22.98 -13.88 -15.91
C LEU A 24 22.24 -13.65 -14.59
N VAL A 25 22.95 -13.21 -13.54
CA VAL A 25 22.33 -12.89 -12.26
C VAL A 25 21.31 -11.76 -12.41
N LEU A 26 21.63 -10.70 -13.17
CA LEU A 26 20.70 -9.60 -13.43
C LEU A 26 19.44 -10.06 -14.16
N ILE A 27 19.55 -10.99 -15.11
CA ILE A 27 18.39 -11.57 -15.80
C ILE A 27 17.51 -12.33 -14.81
N PHE A 28 18.09 -13.16 -13.94
CA PHE A 28 17.30 -13.88 -12.92
C PHE A 28 16.60 -12.90 -11.98
N VAL A 29 17.30 -11.87 -11.49
CA VAL A 29 16.69 -10.82 -10.66
C VAL A 29 15.52 -10.16 -11.41
N ALA A 30 15.69 -9.75 -12.67
CA ALA A 30 14.61 -9.15 -13.44
C ALA A 30 13.40 -10.09 -13.62
N LEU A 31 13.63 -11.39 -13.83
CA LEU A 31 12.56 -12.40 -13.92
C LEU A 31 11.83 -12.61 -12.58
N PHE A 32 12.55 -12.63 -11.47
CA PHE A 32 11.94 -12.72 -10.13
C PHE A 32 11.07 -11.50 -9.82
N PHE A 33 11.56 -10.30 -10.15
CA PHE A 33 10.80 -9.08 -9.94
C PHE A 33 9.60 -9.00 -10.89
N THR A 34 9.73 -9.33 -12.18
CA THR A 34 8.58 -9.32 -13.10
C THR A 34 7.51 -10.36 -12.76
N GLY A 35 7.89 -11.57 -12.34
CA GLY A 35 6.94 -12.61 -11.89
C GLY A 35 6.28 -12.30 -10.55
N GLY A 36 7.04 -11.80 -9.56
CA GLY A 36 6.54 -11.48 -8.22
C GLY A 36 5.67 -10.23 -8.17
N PHE A 37 6.05 -9.18 -8.91
CA PHE A 37 5.29 -7.93 -8.93
C PHE A 37 3.98 -8.05 -9.70
N THR A 38 3.87 -8.91 -10.72
CA THR A 38 2.59 -9.11 -11.43
C THR A 38 1.50 -9.66 -10.50
N GLY A 39 1.84 -10.59 -9.60
CA GLY A 39 0.92 -11.11 -8.59
C GLY A 39 0.58 -10.09 -7.49
N LEU A 40 1.54 -9.28 -7.07
CA LEU A 40 1.33 -8.21 -6.09
C LEU A 40 0.50 -7.06 -6.68
N ILE A 41 0.75 -6.64 -7.91
CA ILE A 41 -0.02 -5.59 -8.60
C ILE A 41 -1.44 -6.08 -8.86
N ALA A 42 -1.65 -7.35 -9.20
CA ALA A 42 -3.01 -7.91 -9.32
C ALA A 42 -3.78 -7.86 -7.99
N LYS A 43 -3.12 -8.20 -6.87
CA LYS A 43 -3.70 -8.08 -5.52
C LYS A 43 -3.95 -6.62 -5.12
N LEU A 44 -3.01 -5.72 -5.42
CA LEU A 44 -3.15 -4.29 -5.15
C LEU A 44 -4.28 -3.68 -5.99
N LYS A 45 -4.42 -4.09 -7.24
CA LYS A 45 -5.49 -3.65 -8.13
C LYS A 45 -6.85 -4.21 -7.70
N ALA A 46 -6.91 -5.43 -7.14
CA ALA A 46 -8.11 -5.95 -6.51
C ALA A 46 -8.52 -5.12 -5.27
N LEU A 47 -7.56 -4.68 -4.47
CA LEU A 47 -7.80 -3.76 -3.34
C LEU A 47 -8.22 -2.35 -3.78
N VAL A 48 -7.84 -1.90 -4.98
CA VAL A 48 -8.07 -0.52 -5.45
C VAL A 48 -9.23 -0.39 -6.45
N GLN A 49 -9.59 -1.42 -7.21
CA GLN A 49 -10.58 -1.32 -8.30
C GLN A 49 -11.88 -2.11 -8.10
N GLY A 50 -12.05 -2.92 -7.06
CA GLY A 50 -13.33 -3.65 -6.96
C GLY A 50 -13.51 -4.67 -5.85
N SER A 51 -12.65 -4.74 -4.85
CA SER A 51 -13.04 -5.42 -3.62
C SER A 51 -13.73 -4.39 -2.77
N SER A 52 -15.05 -4.49 -2.69
CA SER A 52 -15.73 -4.07 -1.51
C SER A 52 -14.92 -4.48 -0.28
N ILE A 53 -14.61 -3.50 0.57
CA ILE A 53 -13.75 -3.74 1.71
C ILE A 53 -14.55 -4.63 2.65
N GLU A 54 -14.09 -5.86 2.86
CA GLU A 54 -14.72 -6.76 3.83
C GLU A 54 -14.82 -6.05 5.18
N ILE A 55 -15.96 -6.19 5.85
CA ILE A 55 -16.27 -5.48 7.10
C ILE A 55 -15.15 -5.60 8.15
N GLY A 56 -14.44 -6.74 8.18
CA GLY A 56 -13.32 -6.97 9.10
C GLY A 56 -12.11 -6.07 8.83
N VAL A 57 -11.83 -5.72 7.57
CA VAL A 57 -10.73 -4.79 7.23
C VAL A 57 -11.10 -3.38 7.67
N VAL A 58 -12.34 -2.93 7.41
CA VAL A 58 -12.79 -1.62 7.89
C VAL A 58 -12.77 -1.56 9.41
N GLN A 59 -13.26 -2.60 10.09
CA GLN A 59 -13.26 -2.63 11.54
C GLN A 59 -11.84 -2.55 12.12
N SER A 60 -10.88 -3.25 11.51
CA SER A 60 -9.46 -3.16 11.89
C SER A 60 -8.90 -1.75 11.70
N THR A 61 -9.21 -1.10 10.58
CA THR A 61 -8.81 0.29 10.30
C THR A 61 -9.41 1.26 11.32
N CYS A 62 -10.71 1.13 11.61
CA CYS A 62 -11.40 1.97 12.59
C CYS A 62 -10.85 1.81 14.01
N ASN A 63 -10.55 0.57 14.42
CA ASN A 63 -9.87 0.31 15.69
C ASN A 63 -8.46 0.93 15.72
N GLY A 64 -7.78 0.94 14.57
CA GLY A 64 -6.50 1.64 14.39
C GLY A 64 -6.61 3.14 14.68
N TYR A 65 -7.62 3.82 14.16
CA TYR A 65 -7.84 5.25 14.45
C TYR A 65 -8.12 5.49 15.94
N CYS A 66 -8.97 4.67 16.55
CA CYS A 66 -9.27 4.74 17.98
C CYS A 66 -8.00 4.65 18.84
N ASN A 67 -7.17 3.64 18.58
CA ASN A 67 -5.91 3.46 19.31
C ASN A 67 -4.92 4.60 19.09
N ASN A 68 -4.85 5.16 17.87
CA ASN A 68 -3.94 6.26 17.57
C ASN A 68 -4.37 7.59 18.18
N PHE A 69 -5.68 7.80 18.38
CA PHE A 69 -6.21 9.05 18.93
C PHE A 69 -5.68 9.35 20.34
N ASP A 70 -5.50 8.31 21.16
CA ASP A 70 -4.92 8.42 22.51
C ASP A 70 -3.40 8.62 22.49
N LEU A 71 -2.73 8.15 21.44
CA LEU A 71 -1.27 8.23 21.30
C LEU A 71 -0.80 9.58 20.75
N VAL A 72 -1.64 10.27 19.95
CA VAL A 72 -1.29 11.58 19.39
C VAL A 72 -1.54 12.69 20.40
N THR A 73 -0.59 13.61 20.53
CA THR A 73 -0.68 14.76 21.46
C THR A 73 -0.95 16.09 20.75
N GLY A 74 -0.80 16.14 19.42
CA GLY A 74 -1.06 17.35 18.63
C GLY A 74 -2.54 17.53 18.32
N ALA A 75 -3.07 18.73 18.58
CA ALA A 75 -4.48 19.07 18.32
C ALA A 75 -4.88 18.83 16.86
N SER A 76 -4.06 19.27 15.90
CA SER A 76 -4.32 19.05 14.46
C SER A 76 -4.29 17.56 14.06
N SER A 77 -3.45 16.76 14.73
CA SER A 77 -3.41 15.31 14.50
C SER A 77 -4.64 14.61 15.08
N LYS A 78 -5.11 15.04 16.25
CA LYS A 78 -6.36 14.58 16.84
C LYS A 78 -7.55 14.93 15.96
N GLU A 79 -7.64 16.15 15.47
CA GLU A 79 -8.69 16.59 14.55
C GLU A 79 -8.70 15.76 13.26
N THR A 80 -7.53 15.46 12.70
CA THR A 80 -7.42 14.62 11.50
C THR A 80 -7.95 13.20 11.76
N ILE A 81 -7.54 12.58 12.87
CA ILE A 81 -7.99 11.22 13.22
C ILE A 81 -9.48 11.19 13.56
N TRP A 82 -9.97 12.23 14.24
CA TRP A 82 -11.39 12.41 14.52
C TRP A 82 -12.20 12.49 13.23
N ASN A 83 -11.79 13.32 12.26
CA ASN A 83 -12.45 13.43 10.96
C ASN A 83 -12.43 12.09 10.19
N GLU A 84 -11.29 11.38 10.18
CA GLU A 84 -11.16 10.07 9.53
C GLU A 84 -12.03 8.97 10.16
N TYR A 85 -12.38 9.12 11.44
CA TYR A 85 -13.23 8.20 12.18
C TYR A 85 -14.71 8.56 12.04
N CYS A 86 -15.07 9.84 12.24
CA CYS A 86 -16.45 10.30 12.35
C CYS A 86 -17.07 10.75 11.02
N ASP A 87 -16.31 11.43 10.16
CA ASP A 87 -16.87 12.07 8.95
C ASP A 87 -16.63 11.27 7.67
N VAL A 88 -15.52 10.52 7.61
CA VAL A 88 -15.18 9.73 6.42
C VAL A 88 -16.06 8.49 6.33
N LYS A 89 -16.99 8.52 5.39
CA LYS A 89 -17.81 7.37 5.01
C LYS A 89 -17.02 6.43 4.12
N ARG A 90 -16.98 5.15 4.49
CA ARG A 90 -16.32 4.10 3.72
C ARG A 90 -17.35 3.22 3.03
N ASP A 91 -16.99 2.82 1.82
CA ASP A 91 -17.79 1.96 0.96
C ASP A 91 -17.54 0.50 1.38
N ILE A 92 -18.53 -0.13 2.00
CA ILE A 92 -18.49 -1.51 2.48
C ILE A 92 -19.58 -2.28 1.77
N ASP A 93 -19.36 -3.56 1.51
CA ASP A 93 -20.39 -4.45 0.96
C ASP A 93 -20.81 -5.38 2.08
N LEU A 94 -21.93 -5.05 2.71
CA LEU A 94 -22.46 -5.78 3.86
C LEU A 94 -23.17 -7.05 3.42
N ASN A 95 -23.70 -7.05 2.20
CA ASN A 95 -24.47 -8.17 1.65
C ASN A 95 -23.64 -9.07 0.71
N SER A 96 -22.36 -8.77 0.53
CA SER A 96 -21.41 -9.49 -0.33
C SER A 96 -21.90 -9.66 -1.77
N ASN A 97 -22.61 -8.65 -2.29
CA ASN A 97 -23.17 -8.67 -3.65
C ASN A 97 -22.19 -8.14 -4.72
N GLY A 98 -20.99 -7.71 -4.30
CA GLY A 98 -19.95 -7.17 -5.16
C GLY A 98 -20.20 -5.74 -5.63
N LYS A 99 -21.12 -5.02 -4.99
CA LYS A 99 -21.46 -3.61 -5.23
C LYS A 99 -21.55 -2.88 -3.90
N ILE A 100 -21.59 -1.55 -3.98
CA ILE A 100 -21.79 -0.67 -2.83
C ILE A 100 -23.17 -0.06 -2.99
N ASP A 101 -24.12 -0.52 -2.18
CA ASP A 101 -25.46 0.02 -2.15
C ASP A 101 -25.50 1.36 -1.39
N PRO A 102 -26.47 2.25 -1.67
CA PRO A 102 -26.55 3.56 -1.02
C PRO A 102 -26.60 3.53 0.53
N GLY A 103 -27.02 2.40 1.12
CA GLY A 103 -27.08 2.18 2.56
C GLY A 103 -25.81 1.61 3.18
N GLU A 104 -24.81 1.27 2.37
CA GLU A 104 -23.58 0.60 2.82
C GLU A 104 -22.37 1.56 2.87
N LYS A 105 -22.63 2.86 2.71
CA LYS A 105 -21.67 3.93 3.03
C LYS A 105 -21.80 4.32 4.48
N LYS A 106 -20.79 4.00 5.27
CA LYS A 106 -20.87 4.08 6.73
C LYS A 106 -19.56 4.59 7.32
N SER A 107 -19.64 5.39 8.38
CA SER A 107 -18.49 5.89 9.14
C SER A 107 -18.06 4.89 10.22
N CYS A 108 -16.90 5.10 10.84
CA CYS A 108 -16.37 4.13 11.80
C CYS A 108 -17.21 4.01 13.08
N ASP A 109 -17.86 5.10 13.51
CA ASP A 109 -18.76 5.12 14.66
C ASP A 109 -20.02 4.25 14.48
N GLU A 110 -20.40 3.98 13.23
CA GLU A 110 -21.53 3.10 12.92
C GLU A 110 -21.17 1.59 13.02
N PHE A 111 -19.88 1.25 13.15
CA PHE A 111 -19.41 -0.15 13.20
C PHE A 111 -18.65 -0.52 14.47
N THR A 112 -17.95 0.44 15.06
CA THR A 112 -17.14 0.21 16.25
C THR A 112 -17.33 1.33 17.24
N THR A 113 -17.25 0.98 18.52
CA THR A 113 -17.36 1.94 19.62
C THR A 113 -15.96 2.26 20.10
N CYS A 114 -15.52 3.50 19.91
CA CYS A 114 -14.28 4.01 20.48
C CYS A 114 -14.61 4.82 21.74
N GLY A 115 -14.09 4.42 22.90
CA GLY A 115 -14.30 5.18 24.14
C GLY A 115 -13.57 6.52 24.16
N SER A 116 -12.55 6.69 23.31
CA SER A 116 -11.65 7.84 23.30
C SER A 116 -12.05 8.91 22.28
N ILE A 117 -12.89 8.59 21.30
CA ILE A 117 -13.36 9.49 20.24
C ILE A 117 -14.87 9.69 20.39
N ASP A 118 -15.31 10.92 20.63
CA ASP A 118 -16.72 11.30 20.62
C ASP A 118 -17.05 12.05 19.33
N CYS A 119 -17.81 11.43 18.42
CA CYS A 119 -18.21 12.06 17.17
C CYS A 119 -19.24 13.19 17.32
N ASN A 120 -19.77 13.41 18.52
CA ASN A 120 -20.63 14.55 18.82
C ASN A 120 -19.84 15.76 19.34
N ASN A 121 -18.58 15.55 19.73
CA ASN A 121 -17.75 16.59 20.31
C ASN A 121 -16.32 16.55 19.74
N PRO A 122 -16.00 17.40 18.74
CA PRO A 122 -14.66 17.45 18.16
C PRO A 122 -13.59 17.87 19.20
N PRO A 123 -12.33 17.41 19.04
CA PRO A 123 -11.23 17.62 19.98
C PRO A 123 -10.65 19.04 20.02
#